data_AF-M6CGV7-F1
#
_entry.id   AF-M6CGV7-F1
#
_cell.length_a   1.000
_cell.length_b   1.000
_cell.length_c   1.000
_cell.angle_alpha   90.00
_cell.angle_beta   90.00
_cell.angle_gamma   90.00
#
_symmetry.space_group_name_H-M   'P 1'
#
loop_
_entity.id
_entity.type
_entity.pdbx_description
1 polymer ?
#
loop_
_entity_poly.entity_id
_entity_poly.type
_entity_poly.pdbx_seq_one_letter_code
_entity_poly.pdbx_strand_id
1 'polypeptide(L)'
;MITLHAKLGNISETGICLILSGEDLNVAEPVHGSVIEKKSGKRLEFEGDIVWVGSETIDHKIRFVYGLRFRMPMILTESLVLINLSLQDP
;
A
#
# COMPACT_ATOMS: atom_id res chain seq x y z
N MET A 1 8.96 4.18 18.03
CA MET A 1 8.26 3.55 16.91
C MET A 1 7.69 4.67 16.05
N ILE A 2 8.11 4.76 14.78
CA ILE A 2 7.61 5.76 13.82
C ILE A 2 6.55 5.06 12.97
N THR A 3 5.36 5.62 12.89
CA THR A 3 4.28 5.11 12.02
C THR A 3 4.18 6.01 10.81
N LEU A 4 4.36 5.44 9.62
CA LEU A 4 4.16 6.15 8.36
C LEU A 4 2.73 5.92 7.88
N HIS A 5 2.05 6.98 7.46
CA HIS A 5 0.74 6.90 6.83
C HIS A 5 0.90 7.07 5.31
N ALA A 6 0.54 6.04 4.55
CA ALA A 6 0.56 6.05 3.09
C ALA A 6 -0.85 6.16 2.52
N LYS A 7 -0.96 6.76 1.33
CA LYS A 7 -2.18 6.63 0.51
C LYS A 7 -2.13 5.26 -0.17
N LEU A 8 -3.25 4.55 -0.16
CA LEU A 8 -3.40 3.30 -0.88
C LEU A 8 -3.56 3.59 -2.37
N GLY A 9 -2.63 3.09 -3.19
CA GLY A 9 -2.69 3.16 -4.63
C GLY A 9 -3.48 2.01 -5.23
N ASN A 10 -3.20 0.77 -4.81
CA ASN A 10 -3.95 -0.44 -5.17
C ASN A 10 -3.66 -1.57 -4.16
N ILE A 11 -4.50 -2.59 -4.07
CA ILE A 11 -4.28 -3.80 -3.26
C ILE A 11 -4.87 -5.05 -3.93
N SER A 12 -4.12 -6.15 -3.88
CA SER A 12 -4.56 -7.50 -4.24
C SER A 12 -4.24 -8.47 -3.11
N GLU A 13 -4.58 -9.75 -3.29
CA GLU A 13 -4.20 -10.80 -2.33
C GLU A 13 -2.68 -11.03 -2.28
N THR A 14 -1.94 -10.64 -3.33
CA THR A 14 -0.51 -10.92 -3.50
C THR A 14 0.38 -9.70 -3.33
N GLY A 15 -0.19 -8.49 -3.29
CA GLY A 15 0.60 -7.28 -3.14
C GLY A 15 -0.21 -6.02 -2.90
N ILE A 16 0.52 -4.93 -2.66
CA ILE A 16 -0.04 -3.62 -2.37
C ILE A 16 0.81 -2.53 -3.02
N CYS A 17 0.14 -1.51 -3.53
CA CYS A 17 0.77 -0.29 -4.03
C CYS A 17 0.52 0.84 -3.03
N LEU A 18 1.60 1.45 -2.55
CA LEU A 18 1.59 2.52 -1.55
C LEU A 18 2.15 3.80 -2.16
N ILE A 19 1.53 4.94 -1.82
CA ILE A 19 1.98 6.26 -2.23
C ILE A 19 2.37 7.06 -0.98
N LEU A 20 3.63 7.47 -0.92
CA LEU A 20 4.22 8.26 0.17
C LEU A 20 4.63 9.66 -0.33
N SER A 21 4.75 10.58 0.63
CA SER A 21 5.22 11.94 0.35
C SER A 21 6.75 12.02 0.26
N GLY A 22 7.46 11.08 0.89
CA GLY A 22 8.92 11.01 0.92
C GLY A 22 9.44 9.65 0.46
N GLU A 23 10.76 9.61 0.24
CA GLU A 23 11.50 8.38 -0.02
C GLU A 23 11.78 7.66 1.30
N ASP A 24 10.72 7.24 1.99
CA ASP A 24 10.80 6.84 3.40
C ASP A 24 11.08 5.33 3.60
N LEU A 25 11.06 4.52 2.54
CA LEU A 25 11.21 3.06 2.64
C LEU A 25 12.53 2.57 2.04
N ASN A 26 13.22 1.69 2.77
CA ASN A 26 14.42 1.02 2.29
C ASN A 26 14.06 -0.19 1.42
N VAL A 27 14.41 -0.15 0.13
CA VAL A 27 14.13 -1.22 -0.83
C VAL A 27 14.83 -2.55 -0.52
N ALA A 28 15.86 -2.55 0.32
CA ALA A 28 16.59 -3.76 0.71
C ALA A 28 15.95 -4.53 1.88
N GLU A 29 14.93 -3.95 2.53
CA GLU A 29 14.34 -4.49 3.75
C GLU A 29 12.86 -4.83 3.58
N PRO A 30 12.35 -5.86 4.29
CA PRO A 30 10.93 -6.14 4.31
C PRO A 30 10.15 -5.04 5.04
N VAL A 31 9.03 -4.65 4.45
CA VAL A 31 8.10 -3.68 5.03
C VAL A 31 7.06 -4.43 5.85
N HIS A 32 6.97 -4.07 7.13
CA HIS A 32 5.92 -4.52 8.03
C HIS A 32 4.88 -3.41 8.15
N GLY A 33 3.62 -3.73 7.90
CA GLY A 33 2.58 -2.73 7.87
C GLY A 33 1.19 -3.30 8.12
N SER A 34 0.21 -2.41 8.06
CA SER A 34 -1.18 -2.81 8.22
C SER A 34 -2.12 -1.98 7.39
N VAL A 35 -3.15 -2.62 6.85
CA VAL A 35 -4.31 -1.96 6.27
C VAL A 35 -5.38 -1.84 7.33
N ILE A 36 -5.86 -0.63 7.58
CA ILE A 36 -6.90 -0.35 8.58
C ILE A 36 -8.17 0.07 7.84
N GLU A 37 -9.24 -0.71 7.99
CA GLU A 37 -10.56 -0.36 7.46
C GLU A 37 -11.19 0.71 8.35
N LYS A 38 -11.34 1.94 7.84
CA LYS A 38 -11.79 3.11 8.64
C LYS A 38 -13.13 2.91 9.34
N LYS A 39 -14.08 2.19 8.71
CA LYS A 39 -15.44 2.03 9.26
C LYS A 39 -15.49 1.03 10.41
N SER A 40 -14.80 -0.10 10.28
CA SER A 40 -14.83 -1.20 11.26
C SER A 40 -13.69 -1.13 12.27
N GLY A 41 -12.62 -0.38 11.97
CA GLY A 41 -11.36 -0.41 12.70
C GLY A 41 -10.58 -1.72 12.52
N LYS A 42 -11.06 -2.64 11.66
CA LYS A 42 -10.40 -3.92 11.42
C LYS A 42 -9.03 -3.67 10.81
N ARG A 43 -8.03 -4.34 11.38
CA ARG A 43 -6.63 -4.25 10.96
C ARG A 43 -6.21 -5.57 10.30
N LEU A 44 -5.62 -5.45 9.12
CA LEU A 44 -4.97 -6.56 8.43
C LEU A 44 -3.47 -6.26 8.41
N GLU A 45 -2.69 -7.03 9.17
CA GLU A 45 -1.24 -6.94 9.16
C GLU A 45 -0.66 -7.63 7.91
N PHE A 46 0.45 -7.12 7.42
CA PHE A 46 1.20 -7.73 6.33
C PHE A 46 2.71 -7.55 6.50
N GLU A 47 3.44 -8.44 5.85
CA GLU A 47 4.87 -8.30 5.58
C GLU A 47 5.08 -8.44 4.07
N GLY A 48 5.85 -7.54 3.47
CA GLY A 48 6.08 -7.55 2.02
C GLY A 48 7.45 -7.03 1.63
N ASP A 49 7.94 -7.53 0.50
CA ASP A 49 9.17 -7.06 -0.14
C ASP A 49 8.82 -5.97 -1.15
N ILE A 50 9.59 -4.88 -1.18
CA ILE A 50 9.48 -3.88 -2.23
C ILE A 50 10.05 -4.47 -3.53
N VAL A 51 9.20 -4.61 -4.54
CA VAL A 51 9.58 -5.15 -5.87
C VAL A 51 9.66 -4.06 -6.93
N TRP A 52 9.12 -2.88 -6.66
CA TRP A 52 9.16 -1.74 -7.56
C TRP A 52 9.09 -0.42 -6.77
N VAL A 53 9.83 0.58 -7.24
CA VAL A 53 9.79 1.96 -6.75
C VAL A 53 9.82 2.92 -7.92
N GLY A 54 9.02 3.97 -7.85
CA GLY A 54 9.01 5.06 -8.82
C GLY A 54 8.62 6.39 -8.17
N SER A 55 8.95 7.49 -8.84
CA SER A 55 8.49 8.83 -8.45
C SER A 55 7.50 9.37 -9.47
N GLU A 56 6.40 9.94 -9.01
CA GLU A 56 5.38 10.56 -9.86
C GLU A 56 5.02 11.96 -9.37
N THR A 57 4.59 12.83 -10.27
CA THR A 57 4.04 14.14 -9.91
C THR A 57 2.53 14.02 -9.78
N ILE A 58 2.03 14.02 -8.54
CA ILE A 58 0.60 13.96 -8.22
C ILE A 58 0.23 15.25 -7.47
N ASP A 59 -0.80 15.96 -7.93
CA ASP A 59 -1.23 17.26 -7.38
C ASP A 59 -0.09 18.28 -7.27
N HIS A 60 0.73 18.39 -8.32
CA HIS A 60 1.91 19.27 -8.39
C HIS A 60 2.99 19.00 -7.34
N LYS A 61 2.98 17.81 -6.70
CA LYS A 61 3.99 17.39 -5.74
C LYS A 61 4.61 16.07 -6.18
N ILE A 62 5.93 15.94 -5.98
CA ILE A 62 6.61 14.65 -6.13
C ILE A 62 6.09 13.71 -5.04
N ARG A 63 5.69 12.51 -5.45
CA ARG A 63 5.27 11.40 -4.61
C ARG A 63 6.10 10.19 -4.97
N PHE A 64 6.29 9.31 -3.99
CA PHE A 64 7.00 8.05 -4.18
C PHE A 64 5.99 6.91 -4.13
N VAL A 65 6.00 6.11 -5.19
CA VAL A 65 5.08 4.99 -5.38
C VAL A 65 5.88 3.70 -5.20
N TYR A 66 5.39 2.82 -4.33
CA TYR A 66 6.04 1.56 -3.98
C TYR A 66 5.11 0.40 -4.31
N GLY A 67 5.59 -0.53 -5.11
CA GLY A 67 4.94 -1.83 -5.33
C GLY A 67 5.54 -2.86 -4.38
N LEU A 68 4.71 -3.39 -3.48
CA LEU A 68 5.10 -4.42 -2.53
C LEU A 68 4.46 -5.75 -2.93
N ARG A 69 5.25 -6.82 -2.89
CA ARG A 69 4.76 -8.20 -2.96
C ARG A 69 4.66 -8.73 -1.54
N PHE A 70 3.50 -9.24 -1.14
CA PHE A 70 3.36 -9.86 0.16
C PHE A 70 4.14 -11.17 0.23
N ARG A 71 4.77 -11.42 1.38
CA ARG A 71 5.44 -12.70 1.65
C ARG A 71 4.44 -13.82 1.92
N MET A 72 3.28 -13.48 2.45
CA MET A 72 2.13 -14.36 2.60
C MET A 72 0.90 -13.74 1.95
N PRO A 73 0.13 -14.48 1.14
CA PRO A 73 -1.10 -13.96 0.56
C PRO A 73 -2.06 -13.47 1.64
N MET A 74 -2.68 -12.31 1.42
CA MET A 74 -3.69 -11.78 2.31
C MET A 74 -5.09 -12.23 1.89
N ILE A 75 -5.90 -12.61 2.87
CA ILE A 75 -7.34 -12.77 2.67
C ILE A 75 -7.97 -11.37 2.76
N LEU A 76 -8.25 -10.79 1.60
CA LEU A 76 -8.93 -9.50 1.53
C LEU A 76 -10.38 -9.65 2.00
N THR A 77 -10.86 -8.68 2.77
CA THR A 77 -12.30 -8.52 2.99
C THR A 77 -12.96 -7.97 1.72
N GLU A 78 -14.25 -8.23 1.53
CA GLU A 78 -15.02 -7.70 0.38
C GLU A 78 -14.86 -6.18 0.21
N SER A 79 -14.75 -5.44 1.32
CA SER A 79 -14.49 -3.99 1.32
C SER A 79 -13.19 -3.57 0.64
N LEU A 80 -12.13 -4.39 0.74
CA LEU A 80 -10.81 -4.09 0.14
C LEU A 80 -10.78 -4.47 -1.34
N VAL A 81 -11.54 -5.50 -1.73
CA VAL A 81 -11.76 -5.84 -3.14
C VAL A 81 -12.45 -4.68 -3.87
N LEU A 82 -13.43 -4.04 -3.23
CA LEU A 82 -14.14 -2.89 -3.79
C LEU A 82 -13.25 -1.66 -3.97
N ILE A 83 -12.23 -1.44 -3.12
CA ILE A 83 -11.29 -0.32 -3.28
C ILE A 83 -10.50 -0.47 -4.57
N ASN A 84 -10.02 -1.68 -4.90
CA ASN A 84 -9.32 -1.96 -6.16
C ASN A 84 -10.22 -1.66 -7.38
N LEU A 85 -11.50 -2.03 -7.31
CA LEU A 85 -12.48 -1.75 -8.37
C LEU A 85 -12.81 -0.26 -8.51
N SER A 86 -12.94 0.48 -7.41
CA SER A 86 -13.26 1.92 -7.44
C SER A 86 -12.12 2.81 -7.94
N LEU A 87 -10.89 2.30 -7.97
CA LEU A 87 -9.72 2.98 -8.52
C LEU A 87 -9.58 2.80 -10.05
N GLN A 88 -10.44 1.97 -10.66
CA GLN A 88 -10.44 1.70 -12.11
C GLN A 88 -11.49 2.50 -12.89
N ASP A 89 -12.35 3.28 -12.22
CA ASP A 89 -13.28 4.17 -12.92
C ASP A 89 -12.53 5.44 -13.40
N PRO A 90 -12.57 5.78 -14.70
CA PRO A 90 -11.87 6.91 -15.31
C PRO A 90 -12.31 8.30 -14.81
#